data_AF-A0A1E5WD05-F1
#
_entry.id   AF-A0A1E5WD05-F1
#
_cell.length_a   1.000
_cell.length_b   1.000
_cell.length_c   1.000
_cell.angle_alpha   90.00
_cell.angle_beta   90.00
_cell.angle_gamma   90.00
#
_symmetry.space_group_name_H-M   'P 1'
#
loop_
_entity.id
_entity.type
_entity.pdbx_description
1 polymer ?
#
loop_
_entity_poly.entity_id
_entity_poly.type
_entity_poly.pdbx_seq_one_letter_code
_entity_poly.pdbx_strand_id
1 'polypeptide(L)'
;MSNCKRHTSKDYTTMVAVLMKLDEITEAEALLKEWESSKNAFNFHVPNVLLTGWAIVAIGYAEKGNVAKAYELTKNALRVYAPNSVWIPRPSMIEMILKYLGDEGELKDVETFVDLLKVAVPMNSDMTEALSRARARQEKKVEETNV
;
A
#
# COMPACT_ATOMS: atom_id res chain seq x y z
N MET A 1 -1.05 21.65 29.30
CA MET A 1 -0.59 20.26 29.48
C MET A 1 -1.68 19.35 28.97
N SER A 2 -1.59 18.90 27.72
CA SER A 2 -2.61 18.01 27.14
C SER A 2 -2.05 16.60 27.12
N ASN A 3 -2.49 15.82 28.09
CA ASN A 3 -2.06 14.47 28.39
C ASN A 3 -2.70 13.52 27.36
N CYS A 4 -2.07 13.36 26.19
CA CYS A 4 -2.49 12.36 25.22
C CYS A 4 -2.16 10.98 25.83
N LYS A 5 -3.20 10.29 26.30
CA LYS A 5 -3.08 8.95 26.89
C LYS A 5 -2.29 8.09 25.92
N ARG A 6 -1.23 7.44 26.41
CA ARG A 6 -0.37 6.54 25.62
C ARG A 6 -1.20 5.36 25.12
N HIS A 7 -1.85 5.51 23.97
CA HIS A 7 -2.45 4.41 23.25
C HIS A 7 -1.32 3.46 22.83
N THR A 8 -1.37 2.22 23.29
CA THR A 8 -0.37 1.21 22.95
C THR A 8 -0.56 0.77 21.50
N SER A 9 0.48 0.24 20.85
CA SER A 9 0.39 -0.22 19.45
C SER A 9 -0.70 -1.26 19.21
N LYS A 10 -1.03 -2.07 20.24
CA LYS A 10 -2.11 -3.07 20.23
C LYS A 10 -3.51 -2.44 20.21
N ASP A 11 -3.66 -1.27 20.84
CA ASP A 11 -4.92 -0.53 20.84
C ASP A 11 -5.24 -0.03 19.43
N TYR A 12 -4.23 0.45 18.69
CA TYR A 12 -4.39 0.89 17.31
C TYR A 12 -4.81 -0.22 16.35
N THR A 13 -4.20 -1.41 16.42
CA THR A 13 -4.65 -2.56 15.58
C THR A 13 -6.10 -2.90 15.85
N THR A 14 -6.50 -2.88 17.12
CA THR A 14 -7.87 -3.19 17.53
C THR A 14 -8.85 -2.13 17.03
N MET A 15 -8.50 -0.85 17.16
CA MET A 15 -9.31 0.27 16.65
C MET A 15 -9.49 0.21 15.14
N VAL A 16 -8.41 -0.01 14.38
CA VAL A 16 -8.48 -0.18 12.91
C VAL A 16 -9.40 -1.36 12.57
N ALA A 17 -9.24 -2.51 13.22
CA ALA A 17 -10.09 -3.67 12.97
C ALA A 17 -11.57 -3.42 13.29
N VAL A 18 -11.88 -2.64 14.34
CA VAL A 18 -13.26 -2.24 14.68
C VAL A 18 -13.83 -1.30 13.63
N LEU A 19 -13.09 -0.27 13.21
CA LEU A 19 -13.52 0.66 12.17
C LEU A 19 -13.81 -0.06 10.85
N MET A 20 -12.96 -1.00 10.45
CA MET A 20 -13.20 -1.84 9.26
C MET A 20 -14.48 -2.69 9.38
N LYS A 21 -14.81 -3.21 10.57
CA LYS A 21 -16.06 -3.95 10.81
C LYS A 21 -17.30 -3.06 10.80
N LEU A 22 -17.14 -1.77 11.11
CA LEU A 22 -18.20 -0.77 11.05
C LEU A 22 -18.34 -0.15 9.66
N ASP A 23 -17.57 -0.61 8.68
CA ASP A 23 -17.48 -0.06 7.31
C ASP A 23 -16.91 1.37 7.22
N GLU A 24 -16.35 1.88 8.33
CA GLU A 24 -15.71 3.19 8.49
C GLU A 24 -14.25 3.15 7.99
N ILE A 25 -14.08 2.79 6.71
CA ILE A 25 -12.76 2.56 6.10
C ILE A 25 -11.93 3.85 5.99
N THR A 26 -12.59 4.99 5.82
CA THR A 26 -11.91 6.30 5.69
C THR A 26 -11.34 6.75 7.03
N GLU A 27 -12.08 6.49 8.11
CA GLU A 27 -11.69 6.73 9.49
C GLU A 27 -10.52 5.82 9.88
N ALA A 28 -10.55 4.56 9.45
CA ALA A 28 -9.44 3.62 9.63
C ALA A 28 -8.15 4.10 8.94
N GLU A 29 -8.26 4.60 7.71
CA GLU A 29 -7.14 5.21 6.98
C GLU A 29 -6.61 6.46 7.70
N ALA A 30 -7.50 7.34 8.17
CA ALA A 30 -7.13 8.57 8.88
C ALA A 30 -6.37 8.27 10.19
N LEU A 31 -6.83 7.29 10.95
CA LEU A 31 -6.19 6.86 12.19
C LEU A 31 -4.75 6.35 11.94
N LEU A 32 -4.54 5.59 10.86
CA LEU A 32 -3.20 5.11 10.48
C LEU A 32 -2.26 6.27 10.10
N LYS A 33 -2.76 7.27 9.36
CA LYS A 33 -1.97 8.47 9.00
C LYS A 33 -1.59 9.30 10.23
N GLU A 34 -2.54 9.48 11.15
CA GLU A 34 -2.27 10.17 12.42
C GLU A 34 -1.17 9.44 13.20
N TRP A 35 -1.27 8.10 13.26
CA TRP A 35 -0.28 7.31 13.97
C TRP A 35 1.10 7.35 13.31
N GLU A 36 1.19 7.19 11.99
CA GLU A 36 2.44 7.34 11.22
C GLU A 36 3.09 8.72 11.50
N SER A 37 2.28 9.77 11.56
CA SER A 37 2.73 11.15 11.83
C SER A 37 3.16 11.38 13.28
N SER A 38 2.57 10.65 14.24
CA SER A 38 2.80 10.85 15.67
C SER A 38 4.22 10.51 16.14
N LYS A 39 5.03 9.83 15.31
CA LYS A 39 6.40 9.36 15.63
C LYS A 39 6.49 8.58 16.95
N ASN A 40 5.37 8.04 17.46
CA ASN A 40 5.31 7.20 18.66
C ASN A 40 5.93 5.80 18.41
N ALA A 41 6.82 5.70 17.42
CA ALA A 41 7.46 4.53 16.87
C ALA A 41 8.60 3.97 17.77
N PHE A 42 8.73 4.45 19.00
CA PHE A 42 9.80 4.05 19.93
C PHE A 42 9.64 2.64 20.53
N ASN A 43 8.59 1.90 20.18
CA ASN A 43 8.53 0.47 20.47
C ASN A 43 9.04 -0.32 19.26
N PHE A 44 10.10 -1.10 19.43
CA PHE A 44 10.74 -1.96 18.43
C PHE A 44 9.80 -3.00 17.74
N HIS A 45 8.50 -2.99 18.01
CA HIS A 45 7.44 -3.80 17.37
C HIS A 45 6.59 -3.01 16.35
N VAL A 46 6.85 -1.71 16.17
CA VAL A 46 6.04 -0.78 15.35
C VAL A 46 5.96 -1.10 13.84
N PRO A 47 7.02 -1.62 13.17
CA PRO A 47 6.93 -1.92 11.73
C PRO A 47 5.80 -2.89 11.40
N ASN A 48 5.59 -3.91 12.23
CA ASN A 48 4.57 -4.92 11.99
C ASN A 48 3.15 -4.36 12.10
N VAL A 49 2.92 -3.31 12.88
CA VAL A 49 1.55 -2.81 13.09
C VAL A 49 1.12 -1.83 11.99
N LEU A 50 1.98 -0.89 11.59
CA LEU A 50 1.68 -0.03 10.45
C LEU A 50 1.55 -0.86 9.17
N LEU A 51 2.43 -1.85 8.98
CA LEU A 51 2.36 -2.79 7.87
C LEU A 51 1.00 -3.52 7.82
N THR A 52 0.59 -4.10 8.96
CA THR A 52 -0.69 -4.82 9.05
C THR A 52 -1.88 -3.88 8.86
N GLY A 53 -1.83 -2.68 9.43
CA GLY A 53 -2.88 -1.67 9.30
C GLY A 53 -3.09 -1.25 7.86
N TRP A 54 -2.02 -0.84 7.18
CA TRP A 54 -2.09 -0.46 5.77
C TRP A 54 -2.62 -1.59 4.90
N ALA A 55 -2.17 -2.83 5.13
CA ALA A 55 -2.64 -3.98 4.38
C ALA A 55 -4.13 -4.27 4.59
N ILE A 56 -4.64 -4.19 5.81
CA ILE A 56 -6.07 -4.41 6.10
C ILE A 56 -6.94 -3.37 5.40
N VAL A 57 -6.56 -2.09 5.49
CA VAL A 57 -7.32 -1.00 4.85
C VAL A 57 -7.23 -1.10 3.33
N ALA A 58 -6.06 -1.49 2.77
CA ALA A 58 -5.90 -1.73 1.34
C ALA A 58 -6.85 -2.82 0.82
N ILE A 59 -7.00 -3.91 1.57
CA ILE A 59 -7.94 -5.00 1.24
C ILE A 59 -9.38 -4.47 1.20
N GLY A 60 -9.80 -3.69 2.20
CA GLY A 60 -11.16 -3.15 2.20
C GLY A 60 -11.43 -2.22 1.02
N TYR A 61 -10.46 -1.39 0.60
CA TYR A 61 -10.63 -0.57 -0.59
C TYR A 61 -10.66 -1.42 -1.88
N ALA A 62 -9.86 -2.49 -1.95
CA ALA A 62 -9.91 -3.44 -3.06
C ALA A 62 -11.27 -4.13 -3.16
N GLU A 63 -11.84 -4.59 -2.04
CA GLU A 63 -13.17 -5.21 -1.98
C GLU A 63 -14.28 -4.22 -2.38
N LYS A 64 -14.11 -2.93 -2.10
CA LYS A 64 -14.99 -1.85 -2.56
C LYS A 64 -14.74 -1.41 -4.01
N GLY A 65 -13.78 -2.02 -4.72
CA GLY A 65 -13.44 -1.69 -6.11
C GLY A 65 -12.59 -0.44 -6.29
N ASN A 66 -12.10 0.18 -5.22
CA ASN A 66 -11.22 1.35 -5.29
C ASN A 66 -9.75 0.92 -5.43
N VAL A 67 -9.37 0.54 -6.65
CA VAL A 67 -8.02 0.01 -6.94
C VAL A 67 -6.94 1.06 -6.71
N ALA A 68 -7.20 2.34 -7.01
CA ALA A 68 -6.25 3.42 -6.80
C ALA A 68 -5.89 3.57 -5.30
N LYS A 69 -6.88 3.52 -4.40
CA LYS A 69 -6.63 3.51 -2.96
C LYS A 69 -5.93 2.25 -2.48
N ALA A 70 -6.32 1.08 -3.00
CA ALA A 70 -5.65 -0.18 -2.69
C ALA A 70 -4.16 -0.14 -3.06
N TYR A 71 -3.82 0.43 -4.22
CA TYR A 71 -2.45 0.70 -4.65
C TYR A 71 -1.68 1.58 -3.66
N GLU A 72 -2.20 2.76 -3.34
CA GLU A 72 -1.50 3.73 -2.46
C GLU A 72 -1.20 3.13 -1.09
N LEU A 73 -2.17 2.44 -0.50
CA LEU A 73 -2.00 1.83 0.82
C LEU A 73 -1.06 0.62 0.78
N THR A 74 -1.09 -0.17 -0.30
CA THR A 74 -0.12 -1.26 -0.50
C THR A 74 1.29 -0.72 -0.69
N LYS A 75 1.46 0.40 -1.41
CA LYS A 75 2.76 1.09 -1.55
C LYS A 75 3.27 1.57 -0.19
N ASN A 76 2.42 2.13 0.66
CA ASN A 76 2.78 2.53 2.02
C ASN A 76 3.14 1.31 2.90
N ALA A 77 2.40 0.21 2.79
CA ALA A 77 2.73 -1.05 3.47
C ALA A 77 4.13 -1.54 3.06
N LEU A 78 4.43 -1.56 1.76
CA LEU A 78 5.74 -1.99 1.26
C LEU A 78 6.90 -1.06 1.67
N ARG A 79 6.65 0.25 1.85
CA ARG A 79 7.68 1.19 2.34
C ARG A 79 8.13 0.91 3.77
N VAL A 80 7.25 0.35 4.59
CA VAL A 80 7.55 -0.02 5.99
C VAL A 80 7.84 -1.51 6.16
N TYR A 81 7.84 -2.27 5.06
CA TYR A 81 8.12 -3.70 5.06
C TYR A 81 9.56 -3.99 5.47
N ALA A 82 9.73 -5.05 6.26
CA ALA A 82 11.03 -5.61 6.63
C ALA A 82 11.08 -7.09 6.22
N PRO A 83 12.20 -7.60 5.67
CA PRO A 83 12.30 -8.99 5.19
C PRO A 83 12.04 -10.09 6.25
N ASN A 84 12.12 -9.75 7.53
CA ASN A 84 11.80 -10.65 8.64
C ASN A 84 10.31 -10.61 9.06
N SER A 85 9.47 -9.87 8.33
CA SER A 85 8.04 -9.82 8.58
C SER A 85 7.34 -11.08 8.09
N VAL A 86 6.29 -11.48 8.80
CA VAL A 86 5.42 -12.62 8.42
C VAL A 86 4.34 -12.18 7.43
N TRP A 87 4.22 -10.88 7.15
CA TRP A 87 3.23 -10.36 6.22
C TRP A 87 3.61 -10.66 4.78
N ILE A 88 2.65 -11.21 4.03
CA ILE A 88 2.77 -11.50 2.60
C ILE A 88 1.60 -10.78 1.89
N PRO A 89 1.86 -9.95 0.86
CA PRO A 89 0.80 -9.33 0.08
C PRO A 89 -0.11 -10.38 -0.56
N ARG A 90 -1.43 -10.15 -0.58
CA ARG A 90 -2.38 -11.07 -1.22
C ARG A 90 -2.17 -11.11 -2.74
N PRO A 91 -1.95 -12.29 -3.37
CA PRO A 91 -1.66 -12.37 -4.80
C PRO A 91 -2.71 -11.69 -5.69
N SER A 92 -4.00 -11.94 -5.46
CA SER A 92 -5.08 -11.33 -6.25
C SER A 92 -5.13 -9.80 -6.15
N MET A 93 -4.80 -9.25 -4.98
CA MET A 93 -4.73 -7.80 -4.78
C MET A 93 -3.53 -7.21 -5.52
N ILE A 94 -2.38 -7.90 -5.50
CA ILE A 94 -1.19 -7.49 -6.24
C ILE A 94 -1.42 -7.54 -7.75
N GLU A 95 -2.03 -8.61 -8.26
CA GLU A 95 -2.40 -8.73 -9.68
C GLU A 95 -3.31 -7.57 -10.11
N MET A 96 -4.35 -7.28 -9.32
CA MET A 96 -5.26 -6.17 -9.57
C MET A 96 -4.54 -4.82 -9.62
N ILE A 97 -3.64 -4.57 -8.67
CA ILE A 97 -2.84 -3.32 -8.61
C ILE A 97 -1.87 -3.23 -9.79
N LEU A 98 -1.17 -4.32 -10.12
CA LEU A 98 -0.21 -4.37 -11.24
C LEU A 98 -0.92 -4.17 -12.57
N LYS A 99 -2.13 -4.71 -12.74
CA LYS A 99 -2.97 -4.45 -13.91
C LYS A 99 -3.36 -2.97 -13.99
N TYR A 100 -3.86 -2.38 -12.91
CA TYR A 100 -4.21 -0.96 -12.85
C TYR A 100 -3.03 -0.05 -13.17
N LEU A 101 -1.88 -0.25 -12.52
CA LEU A 101 -0.66 0.51 -12.80
C LEU A 101 -0.17 0.26 -14.24
N GLY A 102 -0.24 -0.99 -14.67
CA GLY A 102 0.08 -1.43 -16.00
C GLY A 102 -0.82 -0.83 -17.07
N ASP A 103 -2.04 -0.39 -16.78
CA ASP A 103 -3.04 0.15 -17.72
C ASP A 103 -3.20 1.69 -17.64
N GLU A 104 -2.96 2.29 -16.48
CA GLU A 104 -3.20 3.73 -16.24
C GLU A 104 -2.00 4.44 -15.58
N GLY A 105 -1.15 3.71 -14.86
CA GLY A 105 -0.05 4.29 -14.07
C GLY A 105 1.06 4.94 -14.90
N GLU A 106 1.72 5.94 -14.31
CA GLU A 106 2.96 6.51 -14.84
C GLU A 106 4.11 5.52 -14.72
N LEU A 107 5.01 5.47 -15.72
CA LEU A 107 6.12 4.51 -15.72
C LEU A 107 6.92 4.55 -14.42
N LYS A 108 7.23 5.76 -13.93
CA LYS A 108 7.98 5.95 -12.69
C LYS A 108 7.29 5.36 -11.46
N ASP A 109 5.96 5.45 -11.39
CA ASP A 109 5.20 4.86 -10.29
C ASP A 109 5.14 3.34 -10.41
N VAL A 110 5.06 2.79 -11.62
CA VAL A 110 5.13 1.34 -11.86
C VAL A 110 6.50 0.79 -11.45
N GLU A 111 7.59 1.44 -11.88
CA GLU A 111 8.96 1.08 -11.52
C GLU A 111 9.18 1.11 -10.01
N THR A 112 8.77 2.20 -9.37
CA THR A 112 8.87 2.35 -7.91
C THR A 112 8.09 1.24 -7.19
N PHE A 113 6.89 0.92 -7.66
CA PHE A 113 6.07 -0.12 -7.04
C PHE A 113 6.68 -1.52 -7.20
N VAL A 114 7.16 -1.87 -8.40
CA VAL A 114 7.82 -3.16 -8.64
C VAL A 114 9.11 -3.30 -7.82
N ASP A 115 9.89 -2.22 -7.70
CA ASP A 115 11.12 -2.21 -6.89
C ASP A 115 10.86 -2.45 -5.40
N LEU A 116 9.74 -1.92 -4.88
CA LEU A 116 9.31 -2.19 -3.51
C LEU A 116 8.78 -3.62 -3.36
N LEU A 117 7.95 -4.07 -4.31
CA LEU A 117 7.28 -5.36 -4.23
C LEU A 117 8.23 -6.54 -4.35
N LYS A 118 9.30 -6.43 -5.16
CA LYS A 118 10.30 -7.50 -5.34
C LYS A 118 11.09 -7.84 -4.07
N VAL A 119 11.05 -6.98 -3.06
CA VAL A 119 11.64 -7.24 -1.73
C VAL A 119 10.76 -8.17 -0.90
N ALA A 120 9.44 -8.18 -1.14
CA ALA A 120 8.46 -9.01 -0.45
C ALA A 120 8.05 -10.26 -1.23
N VAL A 121 8.10 -10.22 -2.57
CA VAL A 121 7.64 -11.30 -3.46
C VAL A 121 8.66 -11.48 -4.59
N PRO A 122 9.03 -12.71 -4.98
CA PRO A 122 9.88 -12.93 -6.15
C PRO A 122 9.30 -12.30 -7.42
N MET A 123 10.17 -11.86 -8.33
CA MET A 123 9.77 -11.31 -9.62
C MET A 123 8.85 -12.29 -10.38
N ASN A 124 7.72 -11.82 -10.90
CA ASN A 124 6.75 -12.64 -11.62
C ASN A 124 6.33 -12.04 -12.97
N SER A 125 5.50 -12.78 -13.72
CA SER A 125 4.98 -12.34 -15.03
C SER A 125 4.25 -11.01 -14.95
N ASP A 126 3.40 -10.82 -13.94
CA ASP A 126 2.53 -9.66 -13.82
C ASP A 126 3.33 -8.37 -13.63
N MET A 127 4.43 -8.42 -12.86
CA MET A 127 5.36 -7.29 -12.71
C MET A 127 6.02 -6.92 -14.04
N THR A 128 6.49 -7.93 -14.79
CA THR A 128 7.12 -7.69 -16.09
C THR A 128 6.14 -7.16 -17.13
N GLU A 129 4.89 -7.63 -17.09
CA GLU A 129 3.84 -7.18 -17.96
C GLU A 129 3.43 -5.73 -17.65
N ALA A 130 3.26 -5.39 -16.37
CA ALA A 130 2.94 -4.02 -15.95
C ALA A 130 3.99 -3.01 -16.41
N LEU A 131 5.28 -3.35 -16.25
CA LEU A 131 6.39 -2.52 -16.75
C LEU A 131 6.37 -2.37 -18.27
N SER A 132 6.10 -3.45 -19.00
CA SER A 132 6.08 -3.44 -20.46
C SER A 132 4.94 -2.57 -21.00
N ARG A 133 3.73 -2.70 -20.43
CA ARG A 133 2.57 -1.87 -20.81
C ARG A 133 2.81 -0.39 -20.49
N ALA A 134 3.39 -0.08 -19.33
CA ALA A 134 3.70 1.31 -18.95
C ALA A 134 4.74 1.96 -19.87
N ARG A 135 5.79 1.23 -20.27
CA ARG A 135 6.80 1.70 -21.23
C ARG A 135 6.21 1.97 -22.60
N ALA A 136 5.43 1.03 -23.14
CA ALA A 136 4.78 1.18 -24.44
C ALA A 136 3.84 2.40 -24.49
N ARG A 137 3.16 2.73 -23.38
CA ARG A 137 2.38 3.97 -23.28
C ARG A 137 3.24 5.23 -23.32
N GLN A 138 4.37 5.23 -22.62
CA GLN A 138 5.24 6.40 -22.57
C GLN A 138 5.87 6.69 -23.93
N GLU A 139 6.29 5.65 -24.65
CA GLU A 139 6.82 5.76 -26.02
C GLU A 139 5.78 6.42 -26.96
N LYS A 140 4.53 5.94 -26.94
CA LYS A 140 3.44 6.53 -27.72
C LYS A 140 3.20 8.01 -27.41
N LYS A 141 3.23 8.39 -26.11
CA LYS A 141 3.08 9.80 -25.70
C LYS A 141 4.20 10.68 -26.25
N VAL A 142 5.43 10.17 -26.27
CA VAL A 142 6.59 10.91 -26.80
C VAL A 142 6.47 11.10 -28.31
N GLU A 143 6.04 10.08 -29.05
CA GLU A 143 5.77 10.17 -30.49
C GLU A 143 4.69 11.21 -30.81
N GLU A 144 3.57 11.21 -30.09
CA GLU A 144 2.47 12.18 -30.28
C GLU A 144 2.88 13.63 -29.98
N THR A 145 3.81 13.86 -29.05
CA THR A 145 4.29 15.21 -28.71
C THR A 145 5.35 15.77 -29.66
N ASN A 146 5.96 14.91 -30.49
CA ASN A 146 7.01 15.29 -31.45
C ASN A 146 6.46 15.51 -32.88
N VAL A 147 5.14 15.44 -33.07
CA VAL A 147 4.40 15.69 -34.32
C VAL A 147 3.66 17.02 -34.22
#